data_AF-A0A0D6MCI8-F1
#
_entry.id   AF-A0A0D6MCI8-F1
#
_cell.length_a   1.000
_cell.length_b   1.000
_cell.length_c   1.000
_cell.angle_alpha   90.00
_cell.angle_beta   90.00
_cell.angle_gamma   90.00
#
_symmetry.space_group_name_H-M   'P 1'
#
loop_
_entity.id
_entity.type
_entity.pdbx_description
1 polymer ?
#
loop_
_entity_poly.entity_id
_entity_poly.type
_entity_poly.pdbx_seq_one_letter_code
_entity_poly.pdbx_strand_id
1 'polypeptide(L)'
;MIASVQNPREVFRSDEFLVQLAQPSSVRFSPFEHAPLEERREKFREAMAQRKLALIDFESFPFLFNGVLCTARGHIDSHLLTGRVQFRLSEESNTARDGNEAWSADQINNLRAMGLPL
;
A
#
# COMPACT_ATOMS: atom_id res chain seq x y z
N MET A 1 -1.22 -4.05 20.64
CA MET A 1 -2.32 -4.85 20.06
C MET A 1 -3.04 -3.94 19.07
N ILE A 2 -2.79 -4.06 17.76
CA ILE A 2 -3.53 -3.28 16.76
C ILE A 2 -4.81 -4.06 16.50
N ALA A 3 -5.90 -3.66 17.15
CA ALA A 3 -7.16 -4.38 17.08
C ALA A 3 -7.78 -4.20 15.68
N SER A 4 -8.10 -5.32 15.03
CA SER A 4 -9.06 -5.30 13.92
C SER A 4 -10.39 -4.76 14.43
N VAL A 5 -11.07 -3.97 13.62
CA VAL A 5 -12.45 -3.56 13.91
C VAL A 5 -13.38 -4.79 13.86
N GLN A 6 -14.48 -4.75 14.62
CA GLN A 6 -15.43 -5.87 14.71
C GLN A 6 -16.20 -6.10 13.40
N ASN A 7 -16.52 -5.02 12.65
CA ASN A 7 -17.26 -5.05 11.39
C ASN A 7 -16.47 -4.38 10.24
N PRO A 8 -15.38 -4.99 9.74
CA PRO A 8 -14.48 -4.34 8.78
C PRO A 8 -15.16 -3.95 7.46
N ARG A 9 -16.17 -4.72 7.03
CA ARG A 9 -16.99 -4.42 5.84
C ARG A 9 -17.82 -3.15 5.99
N GLU A 10 -18.38 -2.94 7.17
CA GLU A 10 -19.20 -1.76 7.47
C GLU A 10 -18.30 -0.53 7.58
N VAL A 11 -17.22 -0.63 8.38
CA VAL A 11 -16.25 0.45 8.54
C VAL A 11 -15.66 0.88 7.21
N PHE A 12 -15.29 -0.05 6.32
CA PHE A 12 -14.77 0.30 4.98
C PHE A 12 -15.79 1.06 4.11
N ARG A 13 -17.09 0.91 4.36
CA ARG A 13 -18.17 1.57 3.60
C ARG A 13 -18.67 2.86 4.25
N SER A 14 -18.46 3.04 5.54
CA SER A 14 -18.99 4.17 6.30
C SER A 14 -17.91 5.19 6.70
N ASP A 15 -16.66 4.76 6.84
CA ASP A 15 -15.55 5.66 7.16
C ASP A 15 -15.22 6.56 5.97
N GLU A 16 -15.26 7.87 6.18
CA GLU A 16 -15.12 8.86 5.11
C GLU A 16 -13.79 8.70 4.35
N PHE A 17 -12.70 8.40 5.07
CA PHE A 17 -11.38 8.28 4.48
C PHE A 17 -11.24 6.98 3.67
N LEU A 18 -11.73 5.87 4.21
CA LEU A 18 -11.75 4.59 3.48
C LEU A 18 -12.66 4.64 2.25
N VAL A 19 -13.81 5.32 2.33
CA VAL A 19 -14.70 5.53 1.18
C VAL A 19 -14.01 6.34 0.09
N GLN A 20 -13.27 7.38 0.45
CA GLN A 20 -12.48 8.16 -0.50
C GLN A 20 -11.36 7.31 -1.12
N LEU A 21 -10.62 6.56 -0.31
CA LEU A 21 -9.55 5.69 -0.81
C LEU A 21 -10.05 4.50 -1.63
N ALA A 22 -11.30 4.07 -1.43
CA ALA A 22 -11.94 3.07 -2.28
C ALA A 22 -12.19 3.57 -3.71
N GLN A 23 -12.20 4.88 -3.92
CA GLN A 23 -12.25 5.50 -5.25
C GLN A 23 -10.84 5.62 -5.85
N PRO A 24 -10.71 5.58 -7.20
CA PRO A 24 -9.44 5.81 -7.87
C PRO A 24 -8.85 7.19 -7.50
N SER A 25 -7.77 7.16 -6.74
CA SER A 25 -7.08 8.33 -6.20
C SER A 25 -5.70 8.49 -6.83
N SER A 26 -5.27 9.73 -7.07
CA SER A 26 -3.96 10.02 -7.64
C SER A 26 -2.83 9.69 -6.66
N VAL A 27 -1.80 9.01 -7.16
CA VAL A 27 -0.60 8.68 -6.39
C VAL A 27 0.65 9.12 -7.13
N ARG A 28 1.74 9.26 -6.38
CA ARG A 28 3.07 9.58 -6.91
C ARG A 28 4.12 8.75 -6.19
N PHE A 29 5.17 8.36 -6.90
CA PHE A 29 6.38 7.80 -6.29
C PHE A 29 7.14 8.90 -5.53
N SER A 30 7.04 8.86 -4.21
CA SER A 30 7.65 9.81 -3.27
C SER A 30 9.13 9.55 -2.92
N PRO A 31 9.70 8.33 -3.01
CA PRO A 31 11.11 8.14 -2.70
C PRO A 31 12.01 9.01 -3.58
N PHE A 32 13.09 9.52 -2.97
CA PHE A 32 14.07 10.38 -3.63
C PHE A 32 13.47 11.64 -4.27
N GLU A 33 12.40 12.21 -3.69
CA GLU A 33 11.76 13.42 -4.24
C GLU A 33 12.70 14.63 -4.39
N HIS A 34 13.79 14.67 -3.60
CA HIS A 34 14.84 15.69 -3.69
C HIS A 34 15.82 15.46 -4.86
N ALA A 35 15.86 14.25 -5.42
CA ALA A 35 16.79 13.88 -6.48
C ALA A 35 16.27 14.28 -7.88
N PRO A 36 17.15 14.43 -8.87
CA PRO A 36 16.75 14.65 -10.26
C PRO A 36 15.82 13.55 -10.79
N LEU A 37 14.97 13.90 -11.75
CA LEU A 37 13.95 12.99 -12.29
C LEU A 37 14.54 11.68 -12.84
N GLU A 38 15.70 11.73 -13.49
CA GLU A 38 16.38 10.56 -14.04
C GLU A 38 16.81 9.56 -12.95
N GLU A 39 17.35 10.05 -11.84
CA GLU A 39 17.72 9.21 -10.69
C GLU A 39 16.48 8.58 -10.06
N ARG A 40 15.38 9.35 -9.92
CA ARG A 40 14.10 8.83 -9.41
C ARG A 40 13.52 7.75 -10.30
N ARG A 41 13.61 7.91 -11.62
CA ARG A 41 13.20 6.89 -12.60
C ARG A 41 14.04 5.63 -12.47
N GLU A 42 15.35 5.77 -12.28
CA GLU A 42 16.22 4.63 -12.05
C GLU A 42 15.86 3.89 -10.76
N LYS A 43 15.68 4.59 -9.64
CA LYS A 43 15.23 3.99 -8.37
C LYS A 43 13.85 3.36 -8.45
N PHE A 44 12.93 3.96 -9.19
CA PHE A 44 11.63 3.36 -9.45
C PHE A 44 11.75 2.06 -10.25
N ARG A 45 12.57 2.03 -11.31
CA ARG A 45 12.83 0.81 -12.09
C ARG A 45 13.51 -0.27 -11.26
N GLU A 46 14.48 0.10 -10.41
CA GLU A 46 15.12 -0.82 -9.45
C GLU A 46 14.10 -1.42 -8.47
N ALA A 47 13.23 -0.58 -7.89
CA ALA A 47 12.18 -1.01 -6.97
C ALA A 47 11.14 -1.94 -7.63
N MET A 48 10.85 -1.74 -8.92
CA MET A 48 9.96 -2.60 -9.71
C MET A 48 10.71 -3.73 -10.44
N ALA A 49 11.99 -3.90 -10.10
CA ALA A 49 13.01 -4.87 -10.48
C ALA A 49 13.20 -5.20 -11.97
N GLN A 50 12.17 -5.43 -12.80
CA GLN A 50 12.38 -6.04 -14.13
C GLN A 50 11.34 -5.69 -15.23
N ARG A 51 10.37 -4.81 -14.98
CA ARG A 51 9.33 -4.51 -15.99
C ARG A 51 9.65 -3.23 -16.76
N LYS A 52 10.18 -3.34 -17.99
CA LYS A 52 10.25 -2.24 -18.97
C LYS A 52 8.87 -1.92 -19.55
N LEU A 53 7.92 -1.58 -18.70
CA LEU A 53 6.55 -1.24 -19.09
C LEU A 53 6.31 0.25 -18.88
N ALA A 54 5.60 0.89 -19.81
CA ALA A 54 5.21 2.30 -19.69
C ALA A 54 4.28 2.52 -18.49
N LEU A 55 3.45 1.53 -18.18
CA LEU A 55 2.57 1.48 -17.02
C LEU A 55 2.88 0.22 -16.22
N ILE A 56 2.99 0.38 -14.91
CA ILE A 56 3.23 -0.74 -14.00
C ILE A 56 2.00 -0.92 -13.12
N ASP A 57 1.22 -1.94 -13.42
CA ASP A 57 0.16 -2.41 -12.54
C ASP A 57 0.77 -3.04 -11.29
N PHE A 58 0.21 -2.70 -10.15
CA PHE A 58 0.59 -3.29 -8.87
C PHE A 58 -0.65 -3.60 -8.05
N GLU A 59 -0.50 -4.64 -7.24
CA GLU A 59 -1.41 -4.98 -6.17
C GLU A 59 -0.54 -5.20 -4.94
N SER A 60 -0.86 -4.52 -3.86
CA SER A 60 -0.12 -4.66 -2.61
C SER A 60 -0.42 -6.00 -1.97
N PHE A 61 0.49 -6.45 -1.10
CA PHE A 61 0.11 -7.42 -0.08
C PHE A 61 -0.97 -6.82 0.84
N PRO A 62 -1.82 -7.65 1.47
CA PRO A 62 -2.79 -7.18 2.45
C PRO A 62 -2.11 -6.42 3.59
N PHE A 63 -2.70 -5.29 3.98
CA PHE A 63 -2.22 -4.46 5.10
C PHE A 63 -3.38 -3.95 5.95
N LEU A 64 -3.13 -3.74 7.24
CA LEU A 64 -4.11 -3.14 8.14
C LEU A 64 -4.07 -1.62 7.99
N PHE A 65 -5.22 -1.03 7.68
CA PHE A 65 -5.41 0.41 7.65
C PHE A 65 -6.59 0.77 8.57
N ASN A 66 -6.35 1.57 9.62
CA ASN A 66 -7.35 1.90 10.65
C ASN A 66 -8.12 0.67 11.17
N GLY A 67 -7.42 -0.46 11.35
CA GLY A 67 -8.02 -1.71 11.83
C GLY A 67 -8.84 -2.49 10.78
N VAL A 68 -8.83 -2.06 9.51
CA VAL A 68 -9.46 -2.77 8.39
C VAL A 68 -8.40 -3.38 7.49
N LEU A 69 -8.50 -4.68 7.22
CA LEU A 69 -7.59 -5.37 6.30
C LEU A 69 -7.92 -4.99 4.86
N CYS A 70 -6.99 -4.32 4.18
CA CYS A 70 -7.15 -3.77 2.84
C CYS A 70 -6.05 -4.27 1.90
N THR A 71 -6.33 -4.22 0.60
CA THR A 71 -5.32 -4.24 -0.46
C THR A 71 -5.38 -2.94 -1.26
N ALA A 72 -4.25 -2.48 -1.78
CA ALA A 72 -4.18 -1.34 -2.68
C ALA A 72 -3.86 -1.86 -4.08
N ARG A 73 -4.70 -1.51 -5.05
CA ARG A 73 -4.50 -1.88 -6.45
C ARG A 73 -4.49 -0.65 -7.33
N GLY A 74 -3.55 -0.58 -8.24
CA GLY A 74 -3.39 0.57 -9.09
C GLY A 74 -2.37 0.36 -10.19
N HIS A 75 -2.05 1.47 -10.85
CA HIS A 75 -0.95 1.54 -11.80
C HIS A 75 -0.17 2.83 -11.58
N ILE A 76 1.11 2.80 -11.92
CA ILE A 76 1.98 3.98 -11.99
C ILE A 76 2.63 4.04 -13.37
N ASP A 77 2.67 5.23 -13.96
CA ASP A 77 3.45 5.52 -15.15
C ASP A 77 4.94 5.58 -14.79
N SER A 78 5.76 4.79 -15.47
CA SER A 78 7.19 4.66 -15.17
C SER A 78 8.03 5.88 -15.59
N HIS A 79 7.49 6.78 -16.41
CA HIS A 79 8.14 8.01 -16.86
C HIS A 79 7.71 9.21 -16.03
N LEU A 80 6.40 9.32 -15.76
CA LEU A 80 5.81 10.42 -15.00
C LEU A 80 5.88 10.19 -13.49
N LEU A 81 6.09 8.95 -13.06
CA LEU A 81 6.13 8.54 -11.65
C LEU A 81 4.84 8.89 -10.90
N THR A 82 3.73 8.99 -11.63
CA THR A 82 2.39 9.26 -11.13
C THR A 82 1.43 8.18 -11.59
N GLY A 83 0.32 8.01 -10.88
CA GLY A 83 -0.57 6.91 -11.12
C GLY A 83 -1.93 7.08 -10.48
N ARG A 84 -2.72 6.01 -10.52
CA ARG A 84 -3.96 5.90 -9.76
C ARG A 84 -3.97 4.62 -8.95
N VAL A 85 -4.40 4.72 -7.69
CA VAL A 85 -4.61 3.59 -6.80
C VAL A 85 -6.02 3.65 -6.22
N GLN A 86 -6.57 2.49 -5.90
CA GLN A 86 -7.77 2.37 -5.10
C GLN A 86 -7.57 1.30 -4.04
N PHE A 87 -8.13 1.52 -2.87
CA PHE A 87 -8.17 0.55 -1.80
C PHE A 87 -9.34 -0.40 -2.03
N ARG A 88 -9.14 -1.64 -1.63
CA ARG A 88 -10.18 -2.67 -1.61
C ARG A 88 -10.13 -3.34 -0.27
N LEU A 89 -11.30 -3.74 0.21
CA LEU A 89 -11.36 -4.64 1.34
C LEU A 89 -10.71 -5.96 0.94
N SER A 90 -9.81 -6.48 1.79
CA SER A 90 -9.23 -7.80 1.55
C SER A 90 -10.31 -8.88 1.72
N GLU A 91 -10.36 -9.83 0.78
CA GLU A 91 -11.22 -11.02 0.88
C GLU A 91 -10.61 -12.09 1.79
N GLU A 92 -9.33 -11.96 2.12
CA GLU A 92 -8.71 -12.79 3.14
C GLU A 92 -9.42 -12.56 4.47
N SER A 93 -9.87 -13.66 5.06
CA SER A 93 -10.47 -13.61 6.39
C SER A 93 -9.40 -13.14 7.37
N ASN A 94 -9.74 -12.18 8.23
CA ASN A 94 -8.92 -11.78 9.39
C ASN A 94 -8.55 -12.95 10.33
N THR A 95 -8.96 -14.18 10.02
CA THR A 95 -8.74 -15.41 10.76
C THR A 95 -7.31 -15.95 10.68
N ALA A 96 -6.37 -15.22 10.08
CA ALA A 96 -4.94 -15.52 10.16
C ALA A 96 -4.19 -14.37 10.82
N ARG A 97 -4.48 -14.14 12.10
CA ARG A 97 -3.55 -13.67 13.13
C ARG A 97 -4.32 -13.61 14.45
N ASP A 98 -4.56 -14.80 15.01
CA ASP A 98 -4.65 -14.89 16.47
C ASP A 98 -3.50 -14.04 17.03
N GLY A 99 -3.83 -13.14 17.96
CA GLY A 99 -2.97 -12.06 18.44
C GLY A 99 -1.74 -12.50 19.23
N ASN A 100 -1.15 -13.65 18.89
CA ASN A 100 0.00 -14.27 19.53
C ASN A 100 1.21 -14.44 18.60
N GLU A 101 1.12 -14.05 17.32
CA GLU A 101 2.32 -13.96 16.47
C GLU A 101 2.95 -12.57 16.61
N ALA A 102 4.02 -12.50 17.40
CA ALA A 102 4.96 -11.39 17.36
C ALA A 102 5.36 -11.15 15.90
N TRP A 103 5.20 -9.92 15.42
CA TRP A 103 5.60 -9.54 14.07
C TRP A 103 7.05 -9.95 13.87
N SER A 104 7.35 -10.67 12.79
CA SER A 104 8.73 -11.06 12.53
C SER A 104 9.58 -9.82 12.33
N ALA A 105 10.86 -9.87 12.71
CA ALA A 105 11.77 -8.74 12.57
C ALA A 105 11.81 -8.19 11.14
N ASP A 106 11.64 -9.06 10.15
CA ASP A 106 11.57 -8.69 8.73
C ASP A 106 10.32 -7.88 8.38
N GLN A 107 9.17 -8.19 8.98
CA GLN A 107 7.93 -7.43 8.79
C GLN A 107 8.03 -6.04 9.42
N ILE A 108 8.63 -5.94 10.60
CA ILE A 108 8.88 -4.66 11.29
C ILE A 108 9.87 -3.81 10.48
N ASN A 109 10.93 -4.43 9.96
CA ASN A 109 11.91 -3.74 9.12
C ASN A 109 11.30 -3.27 7.79
N ASN A 110 10.38 -4.03 7.21
CA ASN A 110 9.65 -3.62 6.00
C ASN A 110 8.71 -2.43 6.28
N LEU A 111 8.01 -2.41 7.41
CA LEU A 111 7.21 -1.25 7.81
C LEU A 111 8.07 0.00 8.03
N ARG A 112 9.23 -0.16 8.67
CA ARG A 112 10.20 0.93 8.85
C ARG A 112 10.78 1.41 7.52
N ALA A 113 11.04 0.52 6.57
CA ALA A 113 11.49 0.86 5.22
C ALA A 113 10.43 1.64 4.43
N MET A 114 9.15 1.49 4.77
CA MET A 114 8.04 2.27 4.20
C MET A 114 7.80 3.62 4.90
N GLY A 115 8.64 4.01 5.87
CA GLY A 115 8.62 5.35 6.47
C GLY A 115 7.45 5.61 7.40
N LEU A 116 6.75 4.57 7.86
CA LEU A 116 5.64 4.70 8.80
C LEU A 116 6.19 4.80 10.24
N PRO A 117 5.70 5.74 11.08
CA PRO A 117 6.03 5.76 12.50
C PRO A 117 5.43 4.51 13.17
N LEU A 118 6.28 3.73 13.84
CA LEU A 118 5.89 2.63 14.73
C LEU A 118 5.55 3.18 16.12
#